data_AF-A0A520V2N5-F1
#
_entry.id   AF-A0A520V2N5-F1
#
_cell.length_a   1.000
_cell.length_b   1.000
_cell.length_c   1.000
_cell.angle_alpha   90.00
_cell.angle_beta   90.00
_cell.angle_gamma   90.00
#
_symmetry.space_group_name_H-M   'P 1'
#
loop_
_entity.id
_entity.type
_entity.pdbx_description
1 polymer ?
#
loop_
_entity_poly.entity_id
_entity_poly.type
_entity_poly.pdbx_seq_one_letter_code
_entity_poly.pdbx_strand_id
1 'polypeptide(L)'
;SEEKAMIEKLKKVFLMVAGAAVQKYGPNLEDHQQLLMAASNILIEIYMAESAILRTEKNIKRFGEESQKHQIAMSQLYLYNAVDIIHKNAKEGIVSFSEGDEQRMMLMGLKRFTKYQNQPNVVALREGISEKVQKENKYPF
;
A
#
# COMPACT_ATOMS: atom_id res chain seq x y z
N SER A 1 14.35 1.37 5.73
CA SER A 1 13.53 2.58 5.59
C SER A 1 12.16 2.30 6.16
N GLU A 2 11.45 3.32 6.64
CA GLU A 2 10.10 3.17 7.21
C GLU A 2 9.11 2.66 6.15
N GLU A 3 9.34 3.05 4.89
CA GLU A 3 8.57 2.67 3.73
C GLU A 3 8.60 1.15 3.51
N LYS A 4 9.79 0.52 3.56
CA LYS A 4 9.90 -0.95 3.45
C LYS A 4 9.25 -1.66 4.62
N ALA A 5 9.37 -1.13 5.84
CA ALA A 5 8.70 -1.68 7.01
C ALA A 5 7.16 -1.58 6.88
N MET A 6 6.64 -0.54 6.24
CA MET A 6 5.21 -0.44 5.91
C MET A 6 4.81 -1.50 4.87
N ILE A 7 5.57 -1.69 3.80
CA ILE A 7 5.32 -2.75 2.80
C ILE A 7 5.21 -4.13 3.45
N GLU A 8 6.12 -4.48 4.36
CA GLU A 8 6.05 -5.74 5.10
C GLU A 8 4.76 -5.91 5.90
N LYS A 9 4.28 -4.82 6.52
CA LYS A 9 2.98 -4.84 7.23
C LYS A 9 1.81 -4.98 6.26
N LEU A 10 1.85 -4.32 5.11
CA LEU A 10 0.80 -4.44 4.09
C LEU A 10 0.73 -5.85 3.50
N LYS A 11 1.87 -6.53 3.33
CA LYS A 11 1.89 -7.97 2.98
C LYS A 11 1.19 -8.83 4.04
N LYS A 12 1.31 -8.48 5.33
CA LYS A 12 0.54 -9.15 6.40
C LYS A 12 -0.96 -8.87 6.29
N VAL A 13 -1.37 -7.67 5.84
CA VAL A 13 -2.79 -7.38 5.55
C VAL A 13 -3.31 -8.29 4.44
N PHE A 14 -2.57 -8.42 3.34
CA PHE A 14 -2.93 -9.33 2.24
C PHE A 14 -3.10 -10.76 2.75
N LEU A 15 -2.09 -11.30 3.46
CA LEU A 15 -2.14 -12.66 3.99
C LEU A 15 -3.28 -12.88 4.99
N MET A 16 -3.60 -11.88 5.81
CA MET A 16 -4.71 -11.94 6.76
C MET A 16 -6.06 -12.02 6.03
N VAL A 17 -6.27 -11.19 5.00
CA VAL A 17 -7.54 -11.16 4.24
C VAL A 17 -7.66 -12.40 3.36
N ALA A 18 -6.67 -12.68 2.52
CA ALA A 18 -6.68 -13.80 1.58
C ALA A 18 -6.62 -15.15 2.32
N GLY A 19 -5.83 -15.25 3.39
CA GLY A 19 -5.72 -16.46 4.20
C GLY A 19 -7.03 -16.83 4.88
N ALA A 20 -7.72 -15.86 5.50
CA ALA A 20 -9.02 -16.10 6.11
C ALA A 20 -10.10 -16.45 5.07
N ALA A 21 -10.07 -15.79 3.90
CA ALA A 21 -10.95 -16.11 2.78
C ALA A 21 -10.81 -17.56 2.31
N VAL A 22 -9.57 -18.02 2.10
CA VAL A 22 -9.28 -19.41 1.72
C VAL A 22 -9.69 -20.39 2.82
N GLN A 23 -9.43 -20.07 4.08
CA GLN A 23 -9.83 -20.93 5.20
C GLN A 23 -11.35 -21.10 5.30
N LYS A 24 -12.11 -20.04 5.00
CA LYS A 24 -13.58 -20.06 5.11
C LYS A 24 -14.26 -20.70 3.91
N TYR A 25 -13.84 -20.38 2.70
CA TYR A 25 -14.52 -20.77 1.46
C TYR A 25 -13.84 -21.93 0.73
N GLY A 26 -12.57 -22.18 1.00
CA GLY A 26 -11.82 -23.29 0.41
C GLY A 26 -11.90 -23.30 -1.12
N PRO A 27 -12.20 -24.44 -1.76
CA PRO A 27 -12.38 -24.53 -3.20
C PRO A 27 -13.45 -23.60 -3.79
N ASN A 28 -14.45 -23.20 -3.00
CA ASN A 28 -15.55 -22.34 -3.46
C ASN A 28 -15.19 -20.85 -3.44
N LEU A 29 -13.97 -20.48 -3.05
CA LEU A 29 -13.53 -19.07 -3.02
C LEU A 29 -13.68 -18.37 -4.39
N GLU A 30 -13.58 -19.12 -5.48
CA GLU A 30 -13.76 -18.60 -6.84
C GLU A 30 -15.16 -18.01 -7.08
N ASP A 31 -16.19 -18.48 -6.35
CA ASP A 31 -17.54 -17.92 -6.45
C ASP A 31 -17.66 -16.58 -5.70
N HIS A 32 -16.72 -16.26 -4.82
CA HIS A 32 -16.69 -15.04 -4.01
C HIS A 32 -15.87 -13.92 -4.69
N GLN A 33 -16.30 -13.52 -5.89
CA GLN A 33 -15.61 -12.54 -6.74
C GLN A 33 -15.27 -11.22 -6.03
N GLN A 34 -16.16 -10.68 -5.19
CA GLN A 34 -15.89 -9.42 -4.48
C GLN A 34 -14.73 -9.55 -3.48
N LEU A 35 -14.58 -10.71 -2.84
CA LEU A 35 -13.48 -10.98 -1.92
C LEU A 35 -12.16 -11.16 -2.68
N LEU A 36 -12.21 -11.83 -3.83
CA LEU A 36 -11.08 -11.92 -4.75
C LEU A 36 -10.65 -10.54 -5.25
N MET A 37 -11.58 -9.69 -5.67
CA MET A 37 -11.31 -8.32 -6.09
C MET A 37 -10.64 -7.51 -4.97
N ALA A 38 -11.16 -7.60 -3.73
CA ALA A 38 -10.53 -6.93 -2.58
C ALA A 38 -9.09 -7.41 -2.35
N ALA A 39 -8.84 -8.72 -2.40
CA ALA A 39 -7.50 -9.29 -2.26
C ALA A 39 -6.56 -8.87 -3.41
N SER A 40 -7.04 -8.88 -4.65
CA SER A 40 -6.29 -8.44 -5.84
C SER A 40 -5.93 -6.96 -5.76
N ASN A 41 -6.86 -6.09 -5.38
CA ASN A 41 -6.59 -4.66 -5.20
C ASN A 41 -5.50 -4.41 -4.16
N ILE A 42 -5.53 -5.12 -3.03
CA ILE A 42 -4.48 -5.04 -2.01
C ILE A 42 -3.13 -5.45 -2.60
N LEU A 43 -3.08 -6.56 -3.33
CA LEU A 43 -1.85 -7.08 -3.91
C LEU A 43 -1.25 -6.13 -4.97
N ILE A 44 -2.09 -5.53 -5.80
CA ILE A 44 -1.70 -4.54 -6.82
C ILE A 44 -1.02 -3.35 -6.13
N GLU A 45 -1.63 -2.79 -5.08
CA GLU A 45 -1.06 -1.63 -4.38
C GLU A 45 0.27 -1.96 -3.69
N ILE A 46 0.39 -3.15 -3.10
CA ILE A 46 1.67 -3.63 -2.54
C ILE A 46 2.73 -3.71 -3.63
N TYR A 47 2.41 -4.33 -4.75
CA TYR A 47 3.35 -4.49 -5.86
C TYR A 47 3.82 -3.14 -6.41
N MET A 48 2.89 -2.20 -6.64
CA MET A 48 3.20 -0.89 -7.19
C MET A 48 4.04 -0.05 -6.23
N ALA A 49 3.66 -0.02 -4.94
CA ALA A 49 4.40 0.72 -3.92
C ALA A 49 5.80 0.14 -3.71
N GLU A 50 5.92 -1.18 -3.57
CA GLU A 50 7.22 -1.85 -3.42
C GLU A 50 8.12 -1.65 -4.64
N SER A 51 7.57 -1.79 -5.85
CA SER A 51 8.33 -1.57 -7.09
C SER A 51 8.86 -0.14 -7.18
N ALA A 52 8.05 0.86 -6.83
CA ALA A 52 8.47 2.26 -6.81
C ALA A 52 9.59 2.49 -5.78
N ILE A 53 9.46 1.96 -4.57
CA ILE A 53 10.47 2.09 -3.51
C ILE A 53 11.80 1.46 -3.95
N LEU A 54 11.76 0.21 -4.46
CA LEU A 54 12.97 -0.50 -4.89
C LEU A 54 13.64 0.17 -6.09
N ARG A 55 12.87 0.73 -7.03
CA ARG A 55 13.41 1.51 -8.15
C ARG A 55 14.11 2.77 -7.65
N THR A 56 13.49 3.50 -6.73
CA THR A 56 14.08 4.70 -6.13
C THR A 56 15.37 4.36 -5.37
N GLU A 57 15.37 3.32 -4.53
CA GLU A 57 16.59 2.86 -3.84
C GLU A 57 17.72 2.48 -4.82
N LYS A 58 17.38 1.80 -5.92
CA LYS A 58 18.35 1.44 -6.96
C LYS A 58 18.95 2.68 -7.62
N ASN A 59 18.15 3.71 -7.90
CA ASN A 59 18.64 4.94 -8.49
C ASN A 59 19.46 5.78 -7.52
N ILE A 60 19.09 5.84 -6.24
CA ILE A 60 19.89 6.51 -5.20
C ILE A 60 21.30 5.92 -5.16
N LYS A 61 21.41 4.59 -5.19
CA LYS A 61 22.73 3.90 -5.24
C LYS A 61 23.55 4.22 -6.48
N ARG A 62 22.90 4.59 -7.61
CA ARG A 62 23.57 4.85 -8.90
C ARG A 62 23.95 6.32 -9.09
N PHE A 63 23.08 7.23 -8.65
CA PHE A 63 23.13 8.64 -9.02
C PHE A 63 23.15 9.58 -7.80
N GLY A 64 23.14 9.04 -6.58
CA GLY A 64 23.07 9.81 -5.34
C GLY A 64 21.65 10.23 -4.95
N GLU A 65 21.45 10.52 -3.66
CA GLU A 65 20.14 10.82 -3.08
C GLU A 65 19.54 12.14 -3.60
N GLU A 66 20.34 13.20 -3.67
CA GLU A 66 19.91 14.52 -4.13
C GLU A 66 19.33 14.50 -5.54
N SER A 67 19.89 13.69 -6.44
CA SER A 67 19.39 13.56 -7.82
C SER A 67 18.04 12.84 -7.90
N GLN A 68 17.66 12.10 -6.85
CA GLN A 68 16.45 11.29 -6.78
C GLN A 68 15.40 11.85 -5.81
N LYS A 69 15.58 13.08 -5.32
CA LYS A 69 14.66 13.69 -4.33
C LYS A 69 13.19 13.66 -4.73
N HIS A 70 12.89 13.82 -6.02
CA HIS A 70 11.50 13.77 -6.51
C HIS A 70 10.97 12.34 -6.62
N GLN A 71 11.81 11.38 -7.00
CA GLN A 71 11.47 9.95 -6.99
C GLN A 71 11.23 9.45 -5.55
N ILE A 72 12.00 9.93 -4.57
CA ILE A 72 11.74 9.70 -3.14
C ILE A 72 10.36 10.25 -2.77
N ALA A 73 10.08 11.50 -3.10
CA ALA A 73 8.79 12.13 -2.80
C ALA A 73 7.61 11.38 -3.45
N MET A 74 7.76 10.93 -4.71
CA MET A 74 6.75 10.14 -5.40
C MET A 74 6.53 8.78 -4.74
N SER A 75 7.60 8.07 -4.37
CA SER A 75 7.49 6.77 -3.67
C SER A 75 6.78 6.91 -2.33
N GLN A 76 7.10 7.97 -1.55
CA GLN A 76 6.46 8.25 -0.26
C GLN A 76 4.98 8.60 -0.42
N LEU A 77 4.65 9.48 -1.37
CA LEU A 77 3.28 9.88 -1.65
C LEU A 77 2.45 8.70 -2.16
N TYR A 78 3.00 7.88 -3.06
CA TYR A 78 2.33 6.69 -3.56
C TYR A 78 2.05 5.70 -2.43
N LEU A 79 3.05 5.39 -1.60
CA LEU A 79 2.88 4.49 -0.46
C LEU A 79 1.80 4.97 0.49
N TYR A 80 1.75 6.28 0.79
CA TYR A 80 0.70 6.86 1.63
C TYR A 80 -0.70 6.57 1.07
N ASN A 81 -0.93 6.86 -0.22
CA ASN A 81 -2.23 6.61 -0.86
C ASN A 81 -2.54 5.10 -0.93
N ALA A 82 -1.53 4.27 -1.21
CA ALA A 82 -1.65 2.82 -1.27
C ALA A 82 -2.11 2.25 0.08
N VAL A 83 -1.60 2.77 1.20
CA VAL A 83 -2.04 2.35 2.55
C VAL A 83 -3.53 2.60 2.75
N ASP A 84 -4.06 3.74 2.32
CA ASP A 84 -5.50 4.05 2.44
C ASP A 84 -6.36 3.16 1.55
N ILE A 85 -5.92 2.90 0.31
CA ILE A 85 -6.61 2.00 -0.63
C ILE A 85 -6.62 0.57 -0.06
N ILE A 86 -5.49 0.09 0.45
CA ILE A 86 -5.37 -1.23 1.09
C ILE A 86 -6.26 -1.29 2.32
N HIS A 87 -6.28 -0.25 3.16
CA HIS A 87 -7.13 -0.21 4.34
C HIS A 87 -8.62 -0.35 3.98
N LYS A 88 -9.07 0.38 2.96
CA LYS A 88 -10.45 0.30 2.46
C LYS A 88 -10.80 -1.11 1.98
N ASN A 89 -10.01 -1.66 1.05
CA ASN A 89 -10.27 -2.99 0.48
C ASN A 89 -10.21 -4.10 1.54
N ALA A 90 -9.26 -4.03 2.46
CA ALA A 90 -9.13 -5.02 3.52
C ALA A 90 -10.30 -4.95 4.50
N LYS A 91 -10.75 -3.74 4.86
CA LYS A 91 -11.92 -3.55 5.71
C LYS A 91 -13.16 -4.15 5.05
N GLU A 92 -13.38 -3.85 3.77
CA GLU A 92 -14.49 -4.39 2.97
C GLU A 92 -14.48 -5.92 2.94
N GLY A 93 -13.32 -6.53 2.69
CA GLY A 93 -13.17 -7.99 2.76
C GLY A 93 -13.54 -8.53 4.15
N ILE A 94 -12.89 -8.05 5.21
CA ILE A 94 -13.07 -8.53 6.59
C ILE A 94 -14.54 -8.49 7.02
N VAL A 95 -15.23 -7.37 6.78
CA VAL A 95 -16.64 -7.24 7.21
C VAL A 95 -17.62 -8.07 6.38
N SER A 96 -17.19 -8.54 5.21
CA SER A 96 -18.02 -9.35 4.31
C SER A 96 -17.95 -10.85 4.60
N PHE A 97 -16.86 -11.34 5.21
CA PHE A 97 -16.69 -12.77 5.49
C PHE A 97 -16.53 -13.13 6.96
N SER A 98 -16.34 -12.19 7.89
CA SER A 98 -16.17 -12.49 9.32
C SER A 98 -17.16 -11.73 10.17
N GLU A 99 -17.53 -12.27 11.33
CA GLU A 99 -18.43 -11.62 12.31
C GLU A 99 -17.90 -11.80 13.74
N GLY A 100 -18.54 -11.13 14.71
CA GLY A 100 -18.24 -11.30 16.13
C GLY A 100 -16.79 -10.97 16.49
N ASP A 101 -16.20 -11.81 17.35
CA ASP A 101 -14.85 -11.56 17.89
C ASP A 101 -13.74 -11.76 16.86
N GLU A 102 -13.94 -12.66 15.89
CA GLU A 102 -13.02 -12.84 14.76
C GLU A 102 -12.92 -11.54 13.96
N GLN A 103 -14.06 -10.96 13.56
CA GLN A 103 -14.09 -9.70 12.82
C GLN A 103 -13.41 -8.57 13.59
N ARG A 104 -13.70 -8.43 14.89
CA ARG A 104 -13.08 -7.41 15.75
C ARG A 104 -11.56 -7.57 15.79
N MET A 105 -11.07 -8.80 15.93
CA MET A 105 -9.63 -9.10 15.96
C MET A 105 -8.96 -8.74 14.63
N MET A 106 -9.58 -9.10 13.50
CA MET A 106 -9.06 -8.77 12.17
C MET A 106 -9.03 -7.27 11.91
N LEU A 107 -10.08 -6.53 12.30
CA LEU A 107 -10.13 -5.07 12.17
C LEU A 107 -9.07 -4.38 13.05
N MET A 108 -8.79 -4.90 14.24
CA MET A 108 -7.67 -4.43 15.08
C MET A 108 -6.31 -4.71 14.43
N GLY A 109 -6.14 -5.90 13.85
CA GLY A 109 -4.95 -6.27 13.07
C GLY A 109 -4.73 -5.32 11.90
N LEU A 110 -5.78 -5.06 11.13
CA LEU A 110 -5.77 -4.10 10.02
C LEU A 110 -5.29 -2.72 10.48
N LYS A 111 -5.90 -2.17 11.54
CA LYS A 111 -5.52 -0.87 12.10
C LYS A 111 -4.05 -0.84 12.52
N ARG A 112 -3.52 -1.93 13.09
CA ARG A 112 -2.11 -2.02 13.49
C ARG A 112 -1.16 -2.05 12.30
N PHE A 113 -1.51 -2.80 11.25
CA PHE A 113 -0.67 -2.95 10.07
C PHE A 113 -0.67 -1.72 9.16
N THR A 114 -1.75 -0.95 9.10
CA THR A 114 -1.83 0.28 8.30
C THR A 114 -1.44 1.53 9.08
N LYS A 115 -0.99 1.41 10.34
CA LYS A 115 -0.59 2.56 11.16
C LYS A 115 0.81 3.04 10.79
N TYR A 116 0.90 4.30 10.36
CA TYR A 116 2.15 5.05 10.26
C TYR A 116 2.72 5.39 11.63
N GLN A 117 4.03 5.24 11.78
CA GLN A 117 4.75 5.73 12.95
C GLN A 117 4.96 7.25 12.83
N ASN A 118 5.44 7.69 11.67
CA ASN A 118 5.62 9.09 11.32
C ASN A 118 4.80 9.37 10.06
N GLN A 119 3.95 10.40 10.12
CA GLN A 119 3.12 10.78 8.98
C GLN A 119 3.93 11.65 8.01
N PRO A 120 3.94 11.36 6.70
CA PRO A 120 4.53 12.25 5.72
C PRO A 120 3.68 13.53 5.57
N ASN A 121 4.31 14.65 5.26
CA ASN A 121 3.58 15.84 4.81
C ASN A 121 3.17 15.67 3.34
N VAL A 122 2.02 15.07 3.12
CA VAL A 122 1.52 14.72 1.77
C VAL A 122 1.30 15.94 0.86
N VAL A 123 1.02 17.10 1.44
CA VAL A 123 0.86 18.36 0.68
C VAL A 123 2.22 18.81 0.17
N ALA A 124 3.23 18.88 1.03
CA ALA A 124 4.59 19.25 0.63
C ALA A 124 5.19 18.27 -0.40
N LEU A 125 4.94 16.97 -0.24
CA LEU A 125 5.36 15.97 -1.24
C LEU A 125 4.71 16.26 -2.61
N ARG A 126 3.40 16.53 -2.63
CA ARG A 126 2.65 16.80 -3.85
C ARG A 126 3.10 18.11 -4.52
N GLU A 127 3.33 19.16 -3.74
CA GLU A 127 3.82 20.45 -4.23
C GLU A 127 5.20 20.31 -4.87
N GLY A 128 6.16 19.65 -4.20
CA GLY A 128 7.51 19.46 -4.75
C GLY A 128 7.57 18.61 -6.02
N ILE A 129 6.62 17.68 -6.21
CA ILE A 129 6.47 16.93 -7.47
C ILE A 129 5.85 17.85 -8.55
N SER A 130 4.78 18.56 -8.19
CA SER A 130 4.04 19.45 -9.10
C SER A 130 4.92 20.56 -9.66
N GLU A 131 5.73 21.23 -8.82
CA GLU A 131 6.67 22.26 -9.25
C GLU A 131 7.65 21.76 -10.32
N LYS A 132 8.17 20.54 -10.15
CA LYS A 132 9.09 19.93 -11.11
C LYS A 132 8.40 19.62 -12.43
N VAL A 133 7.18 19.09 -12.39
CA VAL A 133 6.39 18.82 -13.60
C VAL A 133 6.03 20.12 -14.32
N GLN A 134 5.58 21.15 -13.60
CA GLN A 134 5.23 22.46 -14.18
C GLN A 134 6.44 23.13 -14.85
N LYS A 135 7.60 23.11 -14.18
CA LYS A 135 8.84 23.69 -14.73
C LYS A 135 9.28 23.03 -16.03
N GLU A 136 9.07 21.72 -16.16
CA GLU A 136 9.54 20.93 -17.30
C GLU A 136 8.47 20.75 -18.38
N ASN A 137 7.20 21.04 -18.06
CA ASN A 137 6.03 20.90 -18.92
C ASN A 137 5.89 19.52 -19.60
N LYS A 138 6.34 18.47 -18.91
CA LYS A 138 6.30 17.06 -19.32
C LYS A 138 6.48 16.17 -18.09
N TYR A 139 6.44 14.85 -18.27
CA TYR A 139 6.88 13.91 -17.23
C TYR A 139 8.43 13.87 -17.16
N PRO A 140 9.08 14.39 -16.10
CA PRO A 140 10.52 14.65 -16.09
C PRO A 140 11.35 13.65 -15.25
N PHE A 141 10.79 12.47 -14.93
CA PHE A 141 11.35 11.52 -13.95
C PHE A 141 11.85 10.20 -14.52
#